data_AF-A0A538HSJ0-F1
#
_entry.id   AF-A0A538HSJ0-F1
#
_cell.length_a   1.000
_cell.length_b   1.000
_cell.length_c   1.000
_cell.angle_alpha   90.00
_cell.angle_beta   90.00
_cell.angle_gamma   90.00
#
_symmetry.space_group_name_H-M   'P 1'
#
loop_
_entity.id
_entity.type
_entity.pdbx_description
1 polymer ?
#
loop_
_entity_poly.entity_id
_entity_poly.type
_entity_poly.pdbx_seq_one_letter_code
_entity_poly.pdbx_strand_id
1 'polypeptide(L)'
;MKTYKFLCGGGIAPFTGARWPEPQSGKPGQWVEAAAVEPCRQGVHACALEDLPYWLQDELWEIELDGDVQRVGHKLVARRGRLIRHVDAWDGGTAREFSDDCVARTAEIAARTRGLEGHAADAVANATAGRAAVTGFIASRVAELDGGVDAYEAERSRQAAWLAERLRLGA
;
A
#
# COMPACT_ATOMS: atom_id res chain seq x y z
N MET A 1 -1.19 12.29 -13.39
CA MET A 1 -1.43 11.04 -12.64
C MET A 1 -1.07 11.32 -11.19
N LYS A 2 -1.93 11.00 -10.22
CA LYS A 2 -1.60 11.13 -8.79
C LYS A 2 -0.69 9.97 -8.39
N THR A 3 0.32 10.23 -7.57
CA THR A 3 1.27 9.24 -7.07
C THR A 3 1.27 9.23 -5.55
N TYR A 4 1.47 8.06 -4.96
CA TYR A 4 1.30 7.85 -3.54
C TYR A 4 2.54 7.24 -2.90
N LYS A 5 2.73 7.54 -1.62
CA LYS A 5 3.80 6.95 -0.81
C LYS A 5 3.28 6.59 0.57
N PHE A 6 3.58 5.36 0.97
CA PHE A 6 3.44 4.92 2.34
C PHE A 6 4.74 5.15 3.12
N LEU A 7 4.61 5.64 4.34
CA LEU A 7 5.69 5.89 5.30
C LEU A 7 5.32 5.26 6.66
N CYS A 8 6.33 4.86 7.43
CA CYS A 8 6.14 4.56 8.84
C CYS A 8 5.84 5.85 9.61
N GLY A 9 5.31 5.71 10.83
CA GLY A 9 4.92 6.83 11.67
C GLY A 9 6.01 7.91 11.81
N GLY A 10 5.61 9.17 11.66
CA GLY A 10 6.47 10.34 11.62
C GLY A 10 7.15 10.55 10.26
N GLY A 11 6.51 10.17 9.15
CA GLY A 11 7.05 10.39 7.81
C GLY A 11 8.37 9.67 7.54
N ILE A 12 8.59 8.49 8.10
CA ILE A 12 9.84 7.73 7.98
C ILE A 12 9.77 6.71 6.84
N ALA A 13 10.76 6.73 5.94
CA ALA A 13 10.84 5.75 4.86
C ALA A 13 11.17 4.34 5.40
N PRO A 14 10.37 3.30 5.10
CA PRO A 14 10.48 1.98 5.75
C PRO A 14 11.82 1.27 5.50
N PHE A 15 12.44 1.49 4.34
CA PHE A 15 13.70 0.81 3.96
C PHE A 15 14.96 1.61 4.28
N THR A 16 14.89 2.95 4.25
CA THR A 16 16.08 3.79 4.44
C THR A 16 16.13 4.45 5.81
N GLY A 17 15.03 4.46 6.57
CA GLY A 17 14.91 5.17 7.84
C GLY A 17 14.95 6.71 7.70
N ALA A 18 15.03 7.23 6.47
CA ALA A 18 15.09 8.66 6.23
C ALA A 18 13.74 9.31 6.49
N ARG A 19 13.75 10.41 7.26
CA ARG A 19 12.57 11.26 7.46
C ARG A 19 12.33 12.10 6.22
N TRP A 20 11.10 12.04 5.70
CA TRP A 20 10.67 12.87 4.59
C TRP A 20 10.26 14.26 5.09
N PRO A 21 10.71 15.34 4.42
CA PRO A 21 10.25 16.69 4.76
C PRO A 21 8.75 16.83 4.48
N GLU A 22 7.97 17.06 5.53
CA GLU A 22 6.52 17.22 5.43
C GLU A 22 6.12 18.60 4.87
N PRO A 23 4.94 18.71 4.24
CA PRO A 23 4.35 19.98 3.84
C PRO A 23 4.17 20.93 5.04
N GLN A 24 4.43 22.23 4.84
CA GLN A 24 4.27 23.25 5.89
C GLN A 24 3.55 24.48 5.33
N SER A 25 2.61 25.00 6.11
CA SER A 25 1.87 26.23 5.78
C SER A 25 1.27 26.24 4.36
N GLY A 26 0.68 25.10 3.96
CA GLY A 26 0.07 24.93 2.63
C GLY A 26 1.04 24.77 1.46
N LYS A 27 2.35 24.66 1.73
CA LYS A 27 3.38 24.40 0.70
C LYS A 27 3.81 22.94 0.74
N PRO A 28 4.11 22.32 -0.42
CA PRO A 28 4.76 21.02 -0.48
C PRO A 28 6.02 20.92 0.36
N GLY A 29 6.35 19.71 0.78
CA GLY A 29 7.61 19.38 1.43
C GLY A 29 8.83 19.67 0.53
N GLN A 30 10.01 19.67 1.14
CA GLN A 30 11.26 19.77 0.37
C GLN A 30 11.49 18.49 -0.46
N TRP A 31 12.18 18.65 -1.58
CA TRP A 31 12.55 17.52 -2.44
C TRP A 31 13.50 16.57 -1.72
N VAL A 32 13.16 15.28 -1.76
CA VAL A 32 14.08 14.18 -1.49
C VAL A 32 14.66 13.77 -2.84
N GLU A 33 15.99 13.73 -2.95
CA GLU A 33 16.68 13.40 -4.21
C GLU A 33 17.51 12.12 -4.07
N ALA A 34 17.57 11.35 -5.15
CA ALA A 34 18.47 10.22 -5.31
C ALA A 34 19.55 10.54 -6.35
N ALA A 35 20.75 10.00 -6.15
CA ALA A 35 21.88 10.19 -7.06
C ALA A 35 21.65 9.52 -8.43
N ALA A 36 20.93 8.40 -8.45
CA ALA A 36 20.56 7.66 -9.66
C ALA A 36 19.14 7.08 -9.57
N VAL A 37 18.62 6.66 -10.72
CA VAL A 37 17.37 5.91 -10.86
C VAL A 37 17.75 4.49 -11.30
N GLU A 38 17.82 3.59 -10.33
CA GLU A 38 18.07 2.16 -10.53
C GLU A 38 16.97 1.37 -9.82
N PRO A 39 16.04 0.73 -10.54
CA PRO A 39 14.91 0.04 -9.94
C PRO A 39 15.33 -0.90 -8.80
N CYS A 40 14.69 -0.75 -7.63
CA CYS A 40 14.97 -1.51 -6.40
C CYS A 40 16.36 -1.29 -5.75
N ARG A 41 17.25 -0.46 -6.31
CA ARG A 41 18.57 -0.12 -5.74
C ARG A 41 18.70 1.34 -5.35
N GLN A 42 18.35 2.25 -6.26
CA GLN A 42 18.47 3.69 -6.06
C GLN A 42 17.29 4.42 -6.71
N GLY A 43 16.85 5.50 -6.09
CA GLY A 43 15.74 6.28 -6.61
C GLY A 43 14.68 6.54 -5.55
N VAL A 44 13.87 7.56 -5.83
CA VAL A 44 12.68 7.85 -5.06
C VAL A 44 11.56 6.92 -5.51
N HIS A 45 11.08 6.12 -4.55
CA HIS A 45 10.11 5.06 -4.77
C HIS A 45 8.70 5.47 -4.31
N ALA A 46 7.72 5.19 -5.15
CA ALA A 46 6.30 5.49 -4.93
C ALA A 46 5.42 4.45 -5.64
N CYS A 47 4.11 4.61 -5.56
CA CYS A 47 3.13 3.73 -6.20
C CYS A 47 2.02 4.51 -6.90
N ALA A 48 1.40 3.86 -7.87
CA ALA A 48 0.13 4.29 -8.43
C ALA A 48 -1.03 3.88 -7.51
N LEU A 49 -2.24 4.35 -7.80
CA LEU A 49 -3.42 4.05 -7.00
C LEU A 49 -3.71 2.54 -6.94
N GLU A 50 -3.63 1.87 -8.09
CA GLU A 50 -3.84 0.43 -8.22
C GLU A 50 -2.83 -0.41 -7.43
N ASP A 51 -1.69 0.18 -7.07
CA ASP A 51 -0.59 -0.50 -6.41
C ASP A 51 -0.60 -0.29 -4.88
N LEU A 52 -1.50 0.53 -4.32
CA LEU A 52 -1.55 0.83 -2.88
C LEU A 52 -1.51 -0.42 -1.95
N PRO A 53 -2.23 -1.53 -2.23
CA PRO A 53 -2.23 -2.71 -1.34
C PRO A 53 -0.85 -3.36 -1.16
N TYR A 54 0.09 -3.11 -2.07
CA TYR A 54 1.45 -3.63 -1.99
C TYR A 54 2.37 -2.79 -1.09
N TRP A 55 1.94 -1.59 -0.69
CA TRP A 55 2.79 -0.58 -0.06
C TRP A 55 2.41 -0.21 1.38
N LEU A 56 1.30 -0.75 1.91
CA LEU A 56 0.71 -0.33 3.18
C LEU A 56 1.74 -0.16 4.33
N GLN A 57 1.69 1.00 4.98
CA GLN A 57 2.39 1.39 6.21
C GLN A 57 1.48 2.30 7.05
N ASP A 58 2.02 2.89 8.12
CA ASP A 58 1.29 3.71 9.07
C ASP A 58 0.67 4.97 8.45
N GLU A 59 1.37 5.64 7.54
CA GLU A 59 0.96 6.93 6.95
C GLU A 59 0.93 6.87 5.43
N LEU A 60 -0.12 7.45 4.83
CA LEU A 60 -0.27 7.57 3.39
C LEU A 60 -0.16 9.03 2.95
N TRP A 61 0.64 9.28 1.93
CA TRP A 61 0.89 10.60 1.39
C TRP A 61 0.62 10.64 -0.11
N GLU A 62 -0.02 11.71 -0.56
CA GLU A 62 0.10 12.16 -1.94
C GLU A 62 1.46 12.80 -2.15
N ILE A 63 2.15 12.40 -3.22
CA ILE A 63 3.47 12.92 -3.55
C ILE A 63 3.50 13.41 -4.99
N GLU A 64 4.49 14.27 -5.26
CA GLU A 64 4.90 14.64 -6.60
C GLU A 64 6.26 13.98 -6.88
N LEU A 65 6.41 13.43 -8.09
CA LEU A 65 7.65 12.89 -8.63
C LEU A 65 8.14 13.79 -9.76
N ASP A 66 9.45 13.92 -9.92
CA ASP A 66 10.04 14.69 -11.01
C ASP A 66 11.33 14.03 -11.56
N GLY A 67 11.64 14.34 -12.81
CA GLY A 67 12.61 13.65 -13.66
C GLY A 67 11.98 12.55 -14.51
N ASP A 68 12.82 11.63 -15.00
CA ASP A 68 12.35 10.43 -15.71
C ASP A 68 11.71 9.47 -14.70
N VAL A 69 10.39 9.31 -14.79
CA VAL A 69 9.60 8.44 -13.91
C VAL A 69 9.40 7.09 -14.60
N GLN A 70 9.98 6.05 -14.02
CA GLN A 70 9.94 4.69 -14.55
C GLN A 70 8.96 3.84 -13.76
N ARG A 71 8.09 3.10 -14.45
CA ARG A 71 7.22 2.08 -13.83
C ARG A 71 7.88 0.70 -13.93
N VAL A 72 8.07 0.05 -12.79
CA VAL A 72 8.68 -1.29 -12.68
C VAL A 72 7.86 -2.13 -11.72
N GLY A 73 7.08 -3.07 -12.26
CA GLY A 73 6.08 -3.81 -11.49
C GLY A 73 5.10 -2.86 -10.79
N HIS A 74 4.88 -3.06 -9.50
CA HIS A 74 4.00 -2.24 -8.65
C HIS A 74 4.67 -0.95 -8.13
N LYS A 75 5.72 -0.47 -8.80
CA LYS A 75 6.55 0.64 -8.32
C LYS A 75 6.71 1.72 -9.38
N LEU A 76 6.69 2.96 -8.93
CA LEU A 76 7.17 4.12 -9.66
C LEU A 76 8.51 4.54 -9.05
N VAL A 77 9.50 4.77 -9.90
CA VAL A 77 10.85 5.17 -9.48
C VAL A 77 11.23 6.44 -10.24
N ALA A 78 11.65 7.47 -9.52
CA ALA A 78 12.06 8.75 -10.09
C ALA A 78 13.33 9.29 -9.43
N ARG A 79 13.91 10.34 -10.01
CA ARG A 79 15.12 10.96 -9.47
C ARG A 79 14.86 11.74 -8.18
N ARG A 80 13.68 12.35 -8.07
CA ARG A 80 13.28 13.07 -6.86
C ARG A 80 11.78 13.00 -6.63
N GLY A 81 11.38 13.19 -5.38
CA GLY A 81 9.98 13.30 -4.98
C GLY A 81 9.81 14.15 -3.74
N ARG A 82 8.61 14.70 -3.54
CA ARG A 82 8.26 15.45 -2.33
C ARG A 82 6.83 15.17 -1.89
N LEU A 83 6.59 15.26 -0.59
CA LEU A 83 5.26 15.14 -0.01
C LEU A 83 4.43 16.36 -0.39
N ILE A 84 3.21 16.13 -0.88
CA ILE A 84 2.25 17.18 -1.22
C ILE A 84 1.22 17.32 -0.11
N ARG A 85 0.64 16.20 0.32
CA ARG A 85 -0.48 16.19 1.26
C ARG A 85 -0.56 14.86 2.00
N HIS A 86 -0.83 14.91 3.29
CA HIS A 86 -1.17 13.72 4.07
C HIS A 86 -2.59 13.26 3.73
N VAL A 87 -2.80 11.95 3.59
CA VAL A 87 -4.12 11.36 3.39
C VAL A 87 -4.68 10.99 4.75
N ASP A 88 -5.25 11.96 5.46
CA ASP A 88 -5.77 11.79 6.83
C ASP A 88 -6.85 10.69 6.95
N ALA A 89 -7.53 10.36 5.85
CA ALA A 89 -8.49 9.27 5.81
C ALA A 89 -7.84 7.89 5.95
N TRP A 90 -6.52 7.76 5.75
CA TRP A 90 -5.79 6.54 6.12
C TRP A 90 -5.30 6.70 7.55
N ASP A 91 -6.07 6.17 8.49
CA ASP A 91 -5.78 6.16 9.91
C ASP A 91 -5.88 4.74 10.49
N GLY A 92 -5.64 4.59 11.80
CA GLY A 92 -5.74 3.30 12.47
C GLY A 92 -7.15 2.67 12.44
N GLY A 93 -8.20 3.49 12.27
CA GLY A 93 -9.57 3.01 12.09
C GLY A 93 -9.75 2.38 10.71
N THR A 94 -9.35 3.11 9.66
CA THR A 94 -9.45 2.67 8.26
C THR A 94 -8.55 1.47 7.98
N ALA A 95 -7.36 1.42 8.57
CA ALA A 95 -6.47 0.25 8.48
C ALA A 95 -7.08 -1.01 9.14
N ARG A 96 -7.85 -0.84 10.22
CA ARG A 96 -8.60 -1.93 10.85
C ARG A 96 -9.74 -2.40 9.96
N GLU A 97 -10.53 -1.49 9.42
CA GLU A 97 -11.64 -1.83 8.52
C GLU A 97 -11.15 -2.53 7.25
N PHE A 98 -10.01 -2.11 6.69
CA PHE A 98 -9.35 -2.82 5.59
C PHE A 98 -8.97 -4.25 5.99
N SER A 99 -8.44 -4.42 7.20
CA SER A 99 -8.08 -5.75 7.73
C SER A 99 -9.31 -6.64 7.92
N ASP A 100 -10.40 -6.09 8.45
CA ASP A 100 -11.66 -6.81 8.67
C ASP A 100 -12.28 -7.27 7.34
N ASP A 101 -12.25 -6.41 6.32
CA ASP A 101 -12.66 -6.77 4.95
C ASP A 101 -11.80 -7.91 4.36
N CYS A 102 -10.48 -7.86 4.55
CA CYS A 102 -9.59 -8.93 4.12
C CYS A 102 -9.81 -10.25 4.91
N VAL A 103 -10.12 -10.17 6.21
CA VAL A 103 -10.47 -11.32 7.05
C VAL A 103 -11.76 -11.97 6.57
N ALA A 104 -12.80 -11.16 6.33
CA ALA A 104 -14.07 -11.65 5.80
C ALA A 104 -13.86 -12.36 4.46
N ARG A 105 -13.09 -11.75 3.56
CA ARG A 105 -12.75 -12.33 2.26
C ARG A 105 -12.00 -13.65 2.37
N THR A 106 -11.05 -13.73 3.29
CA THR A 106 -10.28 -14.96 3.55
C THR A 106 -11.20 -16.07 4.07
N ALA A 107 -12.11 -15.76 5.00
CA ALA A 107 -13.05 -16.71 5.56
C ALA A 107 -14.04 -17.25 4.51
N GLU A 108 -14.54 -16.39 3.62
CA GLU A 108 -15.42 -16.81 2.52
C GLU A 108 -14.77 -17.87 1.62
N ILE A 109 -13.51 -17.66 1.25
CA ILE A 109 -12.78 -18.59 0.38
C ILE A 109 -12.43 -19.88 1.15
N ALA A 110 -11.97 -19.76 2.39
CA ALA A 110 -11.65 -20.91 3.23
C ALA A 110 -12.87 -21.80 3.52
N ALA A 111 -14.08 -21.23 3.57
CA ALA A 111 -15.32 -21.99 3.76
C ALA A 111 -15.68 -22.89 2.57
N ARG A 112 -15.18 -22.60 1.37
CA ARG A 112 -15.47 -23.38 0.15
C ARG A 112 -14.28 -24.21 -0.37
N THR A 113 -13.07 -23.97 0.14
CA THR A 113 -11.84 -24.62 -0.33
C THR A 113 -11.07 -25.25 0.81
N ARG A 114 -11.01 -26.59 0.80
CA ARG A 114 -10.37 -27.40 1.85
C ARG A 114 -8.89 -27.04 2.03
N GLY A 115 -8.42 -27.06 3.27
CA GLY A 115 -7.01 -26.88 3.60
C GLY A 115 -6.58 -25.43 3.77
N LEU A 116 -7.52 -24.48 3.71
CA LEU A 116 -7.27 -23.06 3.87
C LEU A 116 -7.70 -22.51 5.25
N GLU A 117 -8.17 -23.36 6.15
CA GLU A 117 -8.65 -22.99 7.49
C GLU A 117 -7.55 -22.32 8.31
N GLY A 118 -6.30 -22.77 8.16
CA GLY A 118 -5.13 -22.15 8.80
C GLY A 118 -4.89 -20.70 8.34
N HIS A 119 -5.13 -20.39 7.06
CA HIS A 119 -4.99 -19.04 6.54
C HIS A 119 -6.06 -18.09 7.09
N ALA A 120 -7.28 -18.58 7.30
CA ALA A 120 -8.33 -17.78 7.94
C ALA A 120 -7.96 -17.44 9.40
N ALA A 121 -7.39 -18.41 10.14
CA ALA A 121 -6.87 -18.16 11.48
C ALA A 121 -5.71 -17.14 11.47
N ASP A 122 -4.78 -17.27 10.53
CA ASP A 122 -3.66 -16.34 10.36
C ASP A 122 -4.12 -14.93 10.00
N ALA A 123 -5.16 -14.79 9.16
CA ALA A 123 -5.73 -13.49 8.81
C ALA A 123 -6.30 -12.80 10.05
N VAL A 124 -7.08 -13.52 10.87
CA VAL A 124 -7.63 -12.98 12.13
C VAL A 124 -6.50 -12.58 13.09
N ALA A 125 -5.48 -13.41 13.24
CA ALA A 125 -4.34 -13.13 14.12
C ALA A 125 -3.56 -11.88 13.67
N ASN A 126 -3.35 -11.69 12.37
CA ASN A 126 -2.66 -10.52 11.83
C ASN A 126 -3.51 -9.25 11.89
N ALA A 127 -4.81 -9.34 11.60
CA ALA A 127 -5.73 -8.22 11.78
C ALA A 127 -5.78 -7.75 13.24
N THR A 128 -5.86 -8.70 14.18
CA THR A 128 -5.83 -8.41 15.63
C THR A 128 -4.53 -7.72 16.05
N ALA A 129 -3.42 -8.11 15.45
CA ALA A 129 -2.10 -7.51 15.68
C ALA A 129 -1.86 -6.19 14.92
N GLY A 130 -2.86 -5.66 14.21
CA GLY A 130 -2.74 -4.41 13.45
C GLY A 130 -1.88 -4.51 12.18
N ARG A 131 -1.64 -5.72 11.66
CA ARG A 131 -0.77 -5.96 10.50
C ARG A 131 -1.55 -5.95 9.18
N ALA A 132 -2.15 -4.82 8.85
CA ALA A 132 -2.99 -4.64 7.65
C ALA A 132 -2.34 -5.13 6.34
N ALA A 133 -1.04 -4.83 6.13
CA ALA A 133 -0.29 -5.29 4.96
C ALA A 133 -0.25 -6.83 4.84
N VAL A 134 -0.04 -7.51 5.97
CA VAL A 134 0.02 -8.97 6.03
C VAL A 134 -1.36 -9.58 5.84
N THR A 135 -2.39 -8.99 6.47
CA THR A 135 -3.78 -9.43 6.30
C THR A 135 -4.24 -9.36 4.84
N GLY A 136 -3.94 -8.26 4.14
CA GLY A 136 -4.25 -8.12 2.71
C GLY A 136 -3.46 -9.10 1.82
N PHE A 137 -2.20 -9.41 2.19
CA PHE A 137 -1.43 -10.46 1.52
C PHE A 137 -2.05 -11.85 1.73
N ILE A 138 -2.48 -12.20 2.94
CA ILE A 138 -3.12 -13.49 3.22
C ILE A 138 -4.39 -13.66 2.38
N ALA A 139 -5.25 -12.64 2.30
CA ALA A 139 -6.45 -12.67 1.46
C ALA A 139 -6.10 -12.93 -0.02
N SER A 140 -5.06 -12.26 -0.53
CA SER A 140 -4.60 -12.43 -1.92
C SER A 140 -4.01 -13.83 -2.16
N ARG A 141 -3.26 -14.37 -1.19
CA ARG A 141 -2.71 -15.74 -1.26
C ARG A 141 -3.79 -16.79 -1.23
N VAL A 142 -4.83 -16.61 -0.42
CA VAL A 142 -5.97 -17.53 -0.36
C VAL A 142 -6.77 -17.49 -1.66
N ALA A 143 -6.95 -16.31 -2.26
CA ALA A 143 -7.52 -16.20 -3.61
C ALA A 143 -6.69 -16.97 -4.65
N GLU A 144 -5.35 -16.87 -4.59
CA GLU A 144 -4.46 -17.61 -5.49
C GLU A 144 -4.54 -19.12 -5.31
N LEU A 145 -4.59 -19.61 -4.08
CA LEU A 145 -4.69 -21.05 -3.79
C LEU A 145 -6.04 -21.64 -4.25
N ASP A 146 -7.08 -20.81 -4.31
CA ASP A 146 -8.41 -21.19 -4.79
C ASP A 146 -8.54 -21.12 -6.32
N GLY A 147 -8.02 -20.06 -6.95
CA GLY A 147 -8.31 -19.71 -8.34
C GLY A 147 -7.10 -19.45 -9.23
N GLY A 148 -5.88 -19.67 -8.75
CA GLY A 148 -4.63 -19.42 -9.48
C GLY A 148 -4.19 -17.95 -9.49
N VAL A 149 -3.13 -17.66 -10.25
CA VAL A 149 -2.46 -16.34 -10.26
C VAL A 149 -3.42 -15.20 -10.63
N ASP A 150 -4.35 -15.42 -11.55
CA ASP A 150 -5.32 -14.38 -11.93
C ASP A 150 -6.24 -13.99 -10.77
N ALA A 151 -6.55 -14.93 -9.86
CA ALA A 151 -7.33 -14.65 -8.66
C ALA A 151 -6.54 -13.83 -7.63
N TYR A 152 -5.21 -13.97 -7.58
CA TYR A 152 -4.35 -13.09 -6.78
C TYR A 152 -4.48 -11.63 -7.26
N GLU A 153 -4.31 -11.41 -8.56
CA GLU A 153 -4.36 -10.07 -9.15
C GLU A 153 -5.76 -9.45 -9.05
N ALA A 154 -6.81 -10.26 -9.19
CA ALA A 154 -8.18 -9.82 -8.98
C ALA A 154 -8.43 -9.36 -7.53
N GLU A 155 -7.93 -10.11 -6.54
CA GLU A 155 -8.05 -9.73 -5.13
C GLU A 155 -7.25 -8.46 -4.82
N ARG A 156 -6.05 -8.30 -5.41
CA ARG A 156 -5.26 -7.06 -5.28
C ARG A 156 -5.94 -5.85 -5.91
N SER A 157 -6.55 -6.03 -7.07
CA SER A 157 -7.36 -4.99 -7.73
C SER A 157 -8.58 -4.61 -6.89
N ARG A 158 -9.24 -5.59 -6.26
CA ARG A 158 -10.36 -5.34 -5.33
C ARG A 158 -9.90 -4.53 -4.12
N GLN A 159 -8.78 -4.90 -3.51
CA GLN A 159 -8.19 -4.17 -2.39
C GLN A 159 -7.85 -2.72 -2.76
N ALA A 160 -7.28 -2.50 -3.95
CA ALA A 160 -6.99 -1.15 -4.43
C ALA A 160 -8.27 -0.32 -4.65
N ALA A 161 -9.31 -0.93 -5.21
CA ALA A 161 -10.61 -0.28 -5.38
C ALA A 161 -11.25 0.08 -4.03
N TRP A 162 -11.20 -0.84 -3.06
CA TRP A 162 -11.68 -0.60 -1.69
C TRP A 162 -10.96 0.60 -1.06
N LEU A 163 -9.62 0.64 -1.18
CA LEU A 163 -8.82 1.76 -0.67
C LEU A 163 -9.18 3.07 -1.39
N ALA A 164 -9.29 3.04 -2.71
CA ALA A 164 -9.63 4.23 -3.50
C ALA A 164 -10.99 4.82 -3.09
N GLU A 165 -12.01 3.97 -2.93
CA GLU A 165 -13.34 4.40 -2.47
C GLU A 165 -13.28 4.97 -1.05
N ARG A 166 -12.69 4.23 -0.10
CA ARG A 166 -12.70 4.61 1.32
C ARG A 166 -11.89 5.86 1.59
N LEU A 167 -10.79 6.04 0.86
CA LEU A 167 -9.88 7.17 0.97
C LEU A 167 -10.25 8.33 0.03
N ARG A 168 -11.29 8.17 -0.79
CA ARG A 168 -11.76 9.14 -1.80
C ARG A 168 -10.65 9.57 -2.76
N LEU A 169 -9.85 8.59 -3.21
CA LEU A 169 -8.74 8.79 -4.15
C LEU A 169 -9.21 8.53 -5.58
N GLY A 170 -8.56 9.16 -6.56
CA GLY A 170 -8.85 8.93 -7.98
C GLY A 170 -9.85 9.88 -8.64
N ALA A 171 -10.40 10.85 -7.89
CA ALA A 171 -11.07 12.04 -8.46
C ALA A 171 -10.08 13.08 -8.97
#